data_AF-M5SDY5-F1
#
_entry.id   AF-M5SDY5-F1
#
_cell.length_a   1.000
_cell.length_b   1.000
_cell.length_c   1.000
_cell.angle_alpha   90.00
_cell.angle_beta   90.00
_cell.angle_gamma   90.00
#
_symmetry.space_group_name_H-M   'P 1'
#
loop_
_entity.id
_entity.type
_entity.pdbx_description
1 polymer ?
#
loop_
_entity_poly.entity_id
_entity_poly.type
_entity_poly.pdbx_seq_one_letter_code
_entity_poly.pdbx_strand_id
1 'polypeptide(L)'
;MSPLPETATGLHVETRGGPFTREFTVRFNAPPNDVNSWLNGSPGTSNLKPVVNGNSRVYKVEPGNGAMHAEVTVDDDTNLVVIHTYWS
;
A
#
# COMPACT_ATOMS: atom_id res chain seq x y z
N MET A 1 2.51 6.02 -7.06
CA MET A 1 2.92 6.31 -5.66
C MET A 1 4.28 6.99 -5.66
N SER A 2 4.57 7.76 -4.61
CA SER A 2 5.89 8.36 -4.39
C SER A 2 6.89 7.30 -3.91
N PRO A 3 8.22 7.55 -3.99
CA PRO A 3 9.23 6.66 -3.41
C PRO A 3 8.90 6.31 -1.95
N LEU A 4 9.26 5.10 -1.52
CA LEU A 4 9.04 4.68 -0.14
C LEU A 4 9.77 5.62 0.84
N PRO A 5 9.27 5.80 2.07
CA PRO A 5 9.97 6.58 3.10
C PRO A 5 11.40 6.07 3.29
N GLU A 6 12.37 6.97 3.49
CA GLU A 6 13.77 6.58 3.77
C GLU A 6 13.90 5.78 5.08
N THR A 7 12.95 5.97 6.00
CA THR A 7 12.83 5.25 7.28
C THR A 7 12.13 3.90 7.14
N ALA A 8 11.77 3.48 5.92
CA ALA A 8 11.16 2.18 5.68
C ALA A 8 12.12 1.06 6.06
N THR A 9 11.64 0.14 6.89
CA THR A 9 12.35 -1.05 7.34
C THR A 9 11.53 -2.29 7.05
N GLY A 10 12.18 -3.45 7.05
CA GLY A 10 11.50 -4.73 6.82
C GLY A 10 10.85 -4.83 5.44
N LEU A 11 11.41 -4.14 4.42
CA LEU A 11 10.88 -4.16 3.06
C LEU A 11 10.83 -5.59 2.54
N HIS A 12 9.63 -6.06 2.23
CA HIS A 12 9.39 -7.34 1.62
C HIS A 12 8.52 -7.16 0.39
N VAL A 13 9.01 -7.64 -0.75
CA VAL A 13 8.29 -7.60 -2.03
C VAL A 13 8.00 -9.03 -2.43
N GLU A 14 6.72 -9.32 -2.55
CA GLU A 14 6.20 -10.62 -2.95
C GLU A 14 5.50 -10.50 -4.30
N THR A 15 5.78 -11.44 -5.19
CA THR A 15 5.07 -11.57 -6.46
C THR A 15 4.46 -12.96 -6.51
N ARG A 16 3.16 -13.04 -6.79
CA ARG A 16 2.43 -14.28 -6.98
C ARG A 16 1.69 -14.23 -8.31
N GLY A 17 1.27 -15.40 -8.79
CA GLY A 17 0.52 -15.52 -10.03
C GLY A 17 1.11 -16.56 -10.98
N GLY A 18 0.48 -16.65 -12.15
CA GLY A 18 0.82 -17.62 -13.20
C GLY A 18 0.80 -16.97 -14.58
N PRO A 19 0.54 -17.75 -15.65
CA PRO A 19 0.51 -17.22 -17.01
C PRO A 19 -0.58 -16.16 -17.28
N PHE A 20 -1.63 -16.14 -16.46
CA PHE A 20 -2.81 -15.28 -16.65
C PHE A 20 -3.04 -14.31 -15.49
N THR A 21 -2.71 -14.72 -14.26
CA THR A 21 -2.87 -13.88 -13.07
C THR A 21 -1.53 -13.30 -12.63
N ARG A 22 -1.56 -12.08 -12.09
CA ARG A 22 -0.39 -11.47 -11.45
C ARG A 22 -0.81 -10.76 -10.20
N GLU A 23 -0.02 -10.88 -9.15
CA GLU A 23 -0.25 -10.23 -7.87
C GLU A 23 1.08 -9.71 -7.34
N PHE A 24 1.04 -8.50 -6.81
CA PHE A 24 2.15 -7.91 -6.08
C PHE A 24 1.70 -7.55 -4.67
N THR A 25 2.51 -7.94 -3.69
CA THR A 25 2.38 -7.43 -2.33
C THR A 25 3.70 -6.83 -1.87
N VAL A 26 3.68 -5.55 -1.53
CA VAL A 26 4.82 -4.86 -0.91
C VAL A 26 4.49 -4.58 0.55
N ARG A 27 5.39 -4.92 1.45
CA ARG A 27 5.23 -4.74 2.89
C ARG A 27 6.43 -4.02 3.46
N PHE A 28 6.22 -3.05 4.36
CA PHE A 28 7.29 -2.38 5.10
C PHE A 28 6.74 -1.74 6.37
N ASN A 29 7.62 -1.45 7.33
CA ASN A 29 7.31 -0.65 8.51
C ASN A 29 7.99 0.71 8.42
N ALA A 30 7.32 1.76 8.87
CA ALA A 30 7.93 3.09 9.03
C ALA A 30 7.22 3.85 10.16
N PRO A 31 7.84 4.87 10.78
CA PRO A 31 7.19 5.67 11.81
C PRO A 31 5.86 6.28 11.32
N PRO A 32 4.84 6.41 12.18
CA PRO A 32 3.51 6.88 11.77
C PRO A 32 3.52 8.24 11.05
N ASN A 33 4.37 9.17 11.50
CA ASN A 33 4.51 10.49 10.88
C ASN A 33 5.06 10.39 9.45
N ASP A 34 5.97 9.47 9.19
CA ASP A 34 6.57 9.28 7.86
C ASP A 34 5.60 8.56 6.93
N VAL A 35 4.87 7.56 7.44
CA VAL A 35 3.79 6.90 6.69
C VAL A 35 2.72 7.92 6.29
N ASN A 36 2.27 8.76 7.23
CA ASN A 36 1.25 9.77 6.94
C ASN A 36 1.77 10.83 5.94
N SER A 37 3.01 11.29 6.11
CA SER A 37 3.65 12.20 5.15
C SER A 37 3.72 11.58 3.75
N TRP A 38 4.11 10.31 3.66
CA TRP A 38 4.20 9.57 2.42
C TRP A 38 2.84 9.34 1.75
N LEU A 39 1.81 8.99 2.52
CA LEU A 39 0.44 8.82 2.00
C LEU A 39 -0.12 10.14 1.46
N ASN A 40 0.09 11.24 2.18
CA ASN A 40 -0.36 12.57 1.77
C ASN A 40 0.42 13.11 0.56
N GLY A 41 1.69 12.72 0.41
CA GLY A 41 2.52 13.08 -0.73
C GLY A 41 2.43 12.12 -1.92
N SER A 42 1.74 10.98 -1.78
CA SER A 42 1.70 9.93 -2.80
C SER A 42 0.54 10.10 -3.79
N PRO A 43 0.83 10.09 -5.11
CA PRO A 43 -0.21 9.96 -6.13
C PRO A 43 -1.00 8.66 -5.90
N GLY A 44 -2.32 8.79 -5.85
CA GLY A 44 -3.24 7.68 -5.63
C GLY A 44 -3.75 7.56 -4.20
N THR A 45 -3.11 8.17 -3.19
CA THR A 45 -3.56 8.14 -1.79
C THR A 45 -3.81 9.52 -1.19
N SER A 46 -3.16 10.57 -1.71
CA SER A 46 -3.18 11.93 -1.13
C SER A 46 -4.58 12.55 -0.98
N ASN A 47 -5.50 12.21 -1.87
CA ASN A 47 -6.88 12.72 -1.87
C ASN A 47 -7.91 11.68 -1.42
N LEU A 48 -7.46 10.51 -0.97
CA LEU A 48 -8.35 9.44 -0.55
C LEU A 48 -8.63 9.51 0.95
N LYS A 49 -9.90 9.25 1.30
CA LYS A 49 -10.27 8.96 2.68
C LYS A 49 -10.19 7.45 2.88
N PRO A 50 -9.41 6.96 3.87
CA PRO A 50 -9.35 5.54 4.14
C PRO A 50 -10.69 5.04 4.72
N VAL A 51 -10.97 3.77 4.48
CA VAL A 51 -11.95 3.02 5.25
C VAL A 51 -11.23 2.52 6.51
N VAL A 52 -11.75 2.88 7.68
CA VAL A 52 -11.17 2.46 8.97
C VAL A 52 -11.82 1.16 9.42
N ASN A 53 -11.01 0.13 9.62
CA ASN A 53 -11.40 -1.20 10.06
C ASN A 53 -10.62 -1.56 11.34
N GLY A 54 -11.17 -1.20 12.51
CA GLY A 54 -10.45 -1.32 13.78
C GLY A 54 -9.22 -0.40 13.80
N ASN A 55 -8.04 -0.98 14.00
CA ASN A 55 -6.75 -0.27 14.02
C ASN A 55 -6.08 -0.22 12.64
N SER A 56 -6.79 -0.61 11.59
CA SER A 56 -6.29 -0.56 10.21
C SER A 56 -7.01 0.49 9.37
N ARG A 57 -6.25 1.20 8.53
CA ARG A 57 -6.73 2.13 7.52
C ARG A 57 -6.52 1.53 6.13
N VAL A 58 -7.60 1.37 5.38
CA VAL A 58 -7.57 0.82 4.01
C VAL A 58 -7.86 1.92 3.00
N TYR A 59 -6.89 2.22 2.15
CA TYR A 59 -6.98 3.15 1.04
C TYR A 59 -7.21 2.36 -0.25
N LYS A 60 -8.43 2.44 -0.80
CA LYS A 60 -8.75 1.83 -2.09
C LYS A 60 -8.23 2.73 -3.21
N VAL A 61 -7.13 2.31 -3.84
CA VAL A 61 -6.46 3.09 -4.87
C VAL A 61 -7.05 2.70 -6.22
N GLU A 62 -7.29 3.69 -7.09
CA GLU A 62 -7.71 3.39 -8.46
C GLU A 62 -6.58 2.61 -9.17
N PRO A 63 -6.84 1.38 -9.65
CA PRO A 63 -5.80 0.58 -10.26
C PRO A 63 -5.35 1.15 -11.61
N GLY A 64 -4.05 1.10 -11.88
CA GLY A 64 -3.45 1.51 -13.15
C GLY A 64 -2.89 0.32 -13.95
N ASN A 65 -2.53 0.56 -15.21
CA ASN A 65 -1.83 -0.43 -16.07
C ASN A 65 -2.55 -1.78 -16.18
N GLY A 66 -3.88 -1.76 -16.31
CA GLY A 66 -4.70 -2.95 -16.46
C GLY A 66 -4.86 -3.78 -15.19
N ALA A 67 -4.41 -3.28 -14.03
CA ALA A 67 -4.72 -3.93 -12.76
C ALA A 67 -6.23 -3.90 -12.52
N MET A 68 -6.74 -4.96 -11.91
CA MET A 68 -8.14 -5.07 -11.51
C MET A 68 -8.38 -4.59 -10.09
N HIS A 69 -7.34 -4.61 -9.25
CA HIS A 69 -7.40 -4.18 -7.86
C HIS A 69 -6.11 -3.51 -7.42
N ALA A 70 -6.23 -2.45 -6.61
CA ALA A 70 -5.12 -1.81 -5.94
C ALA A 70 -5.56 -1.24 -4.59
N GLU A 71 -4.79 -1.50 -3.54
CA GLU A 71 -5.04 -0.90 -2.23
C GLU A 71 -3.75 -0.71 -1.42
N VAL A 72 -3.83 0.20 -0.46
CA VAL A 72 -2.83 0.37 0.59
C VAL A 72 -3.53 0.19 1.93
N THR A 73 -3.03 -0.74 2.72
CA THR A 73 -3.48 -0.97 4.10
C THR A 73 -2.38 -0.52 5.05
N VAL A 74 -2.77 0.23 6.07
CA VAL A 74 -1.88 0.66 7.16
C VAL A 74 -2.44 0.12 8.45
N ASP A 75 -1.65 -0.68 9.16
CA ASP A 75 -1.94 -1.11 10.52
C ASP A 75 -1.31 -0.10 11.50
N ASP A 76 -2.13 0.66 12.23
CA ASP A 76 -1.67 1.74 13.09
C ASP A 76 -1.08 1.24 14.43
N ASP A 77 -1.24 -0.05 14.78
CA ASP A 77 -0.64 -0.64 15.98
C ASP A 77 0.82 -1.05 15.74
N THR A 78 1.08 -1.65 14.58
CA THR A 78 2.39 -2.18 14.19
C THR A 78 3.14 -1.26 13.25
N ASN A 79 2.47 -0.22 12.73
CA ASN A 79 2.95 0.65 11.65
C ASN A 79 3.33 -0.12 10.37
N LEU A 80 2.70 -1.28 10.16
CA LEU A 80 2.89 -2.08 8.96
C LEU A 80 2.08 -1.48 7.82
N VAL A 81 2.75 -1.19 6.71
CA VAL A 81 2.13 -0.80 5.45
C VAL A 81 2.14 -1.98 4.51
N VAL A 82 1.00 -2.28 3.90
CA VAL A 82 0.83 -3.31 2.88
C VAL A 82 0.23 -2.69 1.63
N ILE A 83 0.97 -2.73 0.53
CA ILE A 83 0.48 -2.35 -0.79
C ILE A 83 0.14 -3.64 -1.53
N HIS A 84 -1.09 -3.74 -2.02
CA HIS A 84 -1.56 -4.92 -2.74
C HIS A 84 -2.09 -4.54 -4.11
N THR A 85 -1.69 -5.27 -5.14
CA THR A 85 -2.13 -5.01 -6.52
C THR A 85 -2.32 -6.34 -7.26
N TYR A 86 -3.39 -6.46 -8.04
CA TYR A 86 -3.78 -7.71 -8.69
C TYR A 86 -4.28 -7.52 -10.13
N TRP A 87 -3.95 -8.50 -10.98
CA TRP A 87 -4.38 -8.69 -12.37
C TRP A 87 -4.87 -10.14 -12.55
N SER A 88 -5.89 -10.35 -13.39
CA SER A 88 -6.45 -11.67 -13.72
C SER A 88 -6.40 -11.99 -15.21
#